data_AF-A0A1V9GCK5-F1
#
_entry.id   AF-A0A1V9GCK5-F1
#
_cell.length_a   1.000
_cell.length_b   1.000
_cell.length_c   1.000
_cell.angle_alpha   90.00
_cell.angle_beta   90.00
_cell.angle_gamma   90.00
#
_symmetry.space_group_name_H-M   'P 1'
#
loop_
_entity.id
_entity.type
_entity.pdbx_description
1 polymer ?
#
loop_
_entity_poly.entity_id
_entity_poly.type
_entity_poly.pdbx_seq_one_letter_code
_entity_poly.pdbx_strand_id
1 'polypeptide(L)'
;MLKYSTLSNIEEDIFDCCKQDNGGDTPGGDCCNDTWKKDLVEVTADWKEALAIASHKETEYTLVVEWRDKLKAWCADWELTDEKADALCRQLELFILHLEKVCKITGKVNKAIEILFCMIEDLYKRVDRLKIKYDELIQCINCLKRPELAPGTGIMKYIEEYGKKLDAVIATRDSLIGKVVIAIELAYGLHIHICEEYGLKEVLKYWKSKLNCGCDPVEEDEHEDEHVKVDDGKCGGYKHHCHLKPKIRFPLDDDPYYKQLEEDCDKAKEEVEVLKKELDKAREKRDALQACKEALENAIAQVESKCK
;
A
#
# COMPACT_ATOMS: atom_id res chain seq x y z
N MET A 1 46.59 15.11 11.61
CA MET A 1 46.99 16.31 12.37
C MET A 1 48.13 16.98 11.60
N LEU A 2 47.81 17.91 10.71
CA LEU A 2 48.81 18.81 10.15
C LEU A 2 49.03 19.92 11.17
N LYS A 3 50.30 20.17 11.52
CA LYS A 3 50.68 21.13 12.56
C LYS A 3 50.37 22.56 12.10
N TYR A 4 49.26 23.12 12.60
CA TYR A 4 48.90 24.54 12.49
C TYR A 4 49.71 25.40 13.48
N SER A 5 51.03 25.44 13.36
CA SER A 5 51.89 26.22 14.28
C SER A 5 52.93 27.08 13.58
N THR A 6 52.62 27.59 12.40
CA THR A 6 53.42 28.63 11.71
C THR A 6 52.51 29.49 10.83
N LEU A 7 51.49 30.10 11.43
CA LEU A 7 50.70 31.18 10.84
C LEU A 7 50.75 32.45 11.71
N SER A 8 51.81 32.65 12.50
CA SER A 8 51.96 33.86 13.33
C SER A 8 52.98 34.88 12.82
N ASN A 9 53.79 34.57 11.78
CA ASN A 9 54.90 35.43 11.38
C ASN A 9 54.93 35.76 9.87
N ILE A 10 53.78 35.77 9.19
CA ILE A 10 53.73 36.11 7.76
C ILE A 10 54.06 37.60 7.50
N GLU A 11 53.84 38.48 8.48
CA GLU A 11 54.15 39.92 8.30
C GLU A 11 55.65 40.26 8.41
N GLU A 12 56.47 39.44 9.07
CA GLU A 12 57.93 39.69 9.19
C GLU A 12 58.73 38.97 8.08
N ASP A 13 58.34 37.76 7.65
CA ASP A 13 59.10 36.99 6.64
C ASP A 13 58.88 37.47 5.19
N ILE A 14 57.77 38.16 4.88
CA ILE A 14 57.56 38.75 3.54
C ILE A 14 58.54 39.91 3.29
N PHE A 15 58.99 40.61 4.34
CA PHE A 15 59.88 41.77 4.21
C PHE A 15 61.38 41.45 4.25
N ASP A 16 61.78 40.25 4.69
CA ASP A 16 63.19 39.86 4.74
C ASP A 16 63.78 39.48 3.38
N CYS A 17 62.92 39.19 2.41
CA CYS A 17 63.34 38.85 1.05
C CYS A 17 63.83 40.09 0.26
N CYS A 18 63.59 41.31 0.77
CA CYS A 18 64.07 42.58 0.19
C CYS A 18 65.22 43.25 0.99
N LYS A 19 65.79 42.60 2.01
CA LYS A 19 66.88 43.16 2.82
C LYS A 19 68.14 42.28 2.79
N GLN A 20 68.76 42.18 1.62
CA GLN A 20 70.21 41.93 1.55
C GLN A 20 70.85 42.96 0.63
N ASP A 21 71.25 44.06 1.25
CA ASP A 21 72.14 45.05 0.65
C ASP A 21 73.57 44.48 0.76
N ASN A 22 74.00 43.73 -0.26
CA ASN A 22 75.40 43.33 -0.43
C ASN A 22 75.86 43.81 -1.81
N GLY A 23 76.67 44.86 -1.80
CA GLY A 23 77.20 45.51 -2.99
C GLY A 23 78.00 44.56 -3.90
N GLY A 24 77.77 44.72 -5.20
CA GLY A 24 78.51 44.06 -6.28
C GLY A 24 77.68 44.04 -7.54
N ASP A 25 78.10 44.77 -8.58
CA ASP A 25 77.48 44.85 -9.90
C ASP A 25 77.08 43.46 -10.45
N THR A 26 75.80 43.15 -10.33
CA THR A 26 75.12 42.09 -11.10
C THR A 26 73.78 42.63 -11.58
N PRO A 27 73.40 42.40 -12.85
CA PRO A 27 72.14 42.93 -13.39
C PRO A 27 70.96 42.26 -12.67
N GLY A 28 70.01 43.09 -12.26
CA GLY A 28 68.99 42.77 -11.26
C GLY A 28 68.25 41.47 -11.47
N GLY A 29 68.26 40.63 -10.42
CA GLY A 29 67.39 39.48 -10.26
C GLY A 29 66.51 39.71 -9.04
N ASP A 30 65.23 39.96 -9.27
CA ASP A 30 64.20 40.21 -8.28
C ASP A 30 63.86 38.88 -7.56
N CYS A 31 64.68 38.51 -6.57
CA CYS A 31 64.67 37.20 -5.91
C CYS A 31 63.29 36.78 -5.35
N CYS A 32 62.44 37.74 -5.00
CA CYS A 32 61.08 37.50 -4.52
C CYS A 32 60.11 37.14 -5.65
N ASN A 33 60.19 37.83 -6.78
CA ASN A 33 59.27 37.68 -7.91
C ASN A 33 59.47 36.33 -8.61
N ASP A 34 60.72 35.90 -8.78
CA ASP A 34 61.02 34.57 -9.33
C ASP A 34 60.59 33.43 -8.38
N THR A 35 60.61 33.66 -7.08
CA THR A 35 60.12 32.72 -6.06
C THR A 35 58.60 32.65 -6.08
N TRP A 36 57.90 33.78 -6.09
CA TRP A 36 56.44 33.83 -6.19
C TRP A 36 55.91 33.24 -7.50
N LYS A 37 56.64 33.39 -8.61
CA LYS A 37 56.30 32.75 -9.88
C LYS A 37 56.42 31.22 -9.82
N LYS A 38 57.39 30.68 -9.07
CA LYS A 38 57.50 29.22 -8.82
C LYS A 38 56.38 28.75 -7.90
N ASP A 39 56.13 29.45 -6.80
CA ASP A 39 55.05 29.15 -5.85
C ASP A 39 53.68 29.21 -6.54
N LEU A 40 53.47 30.15 -7.47
CA LEU A 40 52.25 30.25 -8.26
C LEU A 40 52.04 29.02 -9.16
N VAL A 41 53.12 28.47 -9.75
CA VAL A 41 53.03 27.24 -10.55
C VAL A 41 52.64 26.05 -9.68
N GLU A 42 53.23 25.93 -8.49
CA GLU A 42 52.95 24.86 -7.53
C GLU A 42 51.51 24.97 -6.97
N VAL A 43 51.12 26.14 -6.46
CA VAL A 43 49.76 26.41 -5.96
C VAL A 43 48.71 26.23 -7.06
N THR A 44 49.03 26.56 -8.32
CA THR A 44 48.12 26.32 -9.45
C THR A 44 47.97 24.83 -9.75
N ALA A 45 49.03 24.04 -9.61
CA ALA A 45 48.97 22.58 -9.78
C ALA A 45 48.15 21.94 -8.66
N ASP A 46 48.42 22.30 -7.40
CA ASP A 46 47.69 21.82 -6.22
C ASP A 46 46.21 22.22 -6.26
N TRP A 47 45.91 23.44 -6.70
CA TRP A 47 44.52 23.89 -6.89
C TRP A 47 43.80 23.07 -7.96
N LYS A 48 44.44 22.76 -9.10
CA LYS A 48 43.84 21.91 -10.15
C LYS A 48 43.55 20.50 -9.63
N GLU A 49 44.44 19.94 -8.82
CA GLU A 49 44.23 18.64 -8.19
C GLU A 49 43.06 18.70 -7.19
N ALA A 50 43.04 19.70 -6.30
CA ALA A 50 41.96 19.89 -5.34
C ALA A 50 40.60 20.14 -6.03
N LEU A 51 40.60 20.88 -7.14
CA LEU A 51 39.40 21.09 -7.97
C LEU A 51 38.88 19.78 -8.57
N ALA A 52 39.78 18.93 -9.09
CA ALA A 52 39.39 17.63 -9.63
C ALA A 52 38.82 16.69 -8.55
N ILE A 53 39.45 16.65 -7.36
CA ILE A 53 38.97 15.87 -6.22
C ILE A 53 37.60 16.37 -5.75
N ALA A 54 37.42 17.68 -5.59
CA ALA A 54 36.14 18.27 -5.20
C ALA A 54 35.04 17.96 -6.23
N SER A 55 35.34 18.07 -7.53
CA SER A 55 34.39 17.74 -8.61
C SER A 55 34.01 16.25 -8.65
N HIS A 56 34.97 15.36 -8.40
CA HIS A 56 34.70 13.92 -8.28
C HIS A 56 33.79 13.63 -7.10
N LYS A 57 34.11 14.17 -5.92
CA LYS A 57 33.30 14.02 -4.70
C LYS A 57 31.90 14.61 -4.82
N GLU A 58 31.76 15.72 -5.54
CA GLU A 58 30.47 16.33 -5.88
C GLU A 58 29.60 15.37 -6.70
N THR A 59 30.22 14.70 -7.69
CA THR A 59 29.55 13.74 -8.55
C THR A 59 29.13 12.49 -7.77
N GLU A 60 30.04 11.92 -6.96
CA GLU A 60 29.74 10.79 -6.07
C GLU A 60 28.58 11.13 -5.11
N TYR A 61 28.66 12.28 -4.45
CA TYR A 61 27.61 12.74 -3.54
C TYR A 61 26.26 12.87 -4.25
N THR A 62 26.23 13.46 -5.44
CA THR A 62 24.99 13.63 -6.22
C THR A 62 24.35 12.29 -6.58
N LEU A 63 25.15 11.32 -7.02
CA LEU A 63 24.65 9.98 -7.37
C LEU A 63 24.04 9.25 -6.16
N VAL A 64 24.71 9.31 -5.01
CA VAL A 64 24.21 8.66 -3.78
C VAL A 64 22.96 9.39 -3.25
N VAL A 65 22.90 10.72 -3.36
CA VAL A 65 21.69 11.50 -3.04
C VAL A 65 20.50 11.08 -3.90
N GLU A 66 20.68 10.97 -5.21
CA GLU A 66 19.62 10.51 -6.12
C GLU A 66 19.17 9.08 -5.81
N TRP A 67 20.11 8.20 -5.48
CA TRP A 67 19.79 6.82 -5.11
C TRP A 67 19.01 6.74 -3.79
N ARG A 68 19.46 7.46 -2.77
CA ARG A 68 18.79 7.60 -1.47
C ARG A 68 17.38 8.17 -1.62
N ASP A 69 17.18 9.15 -2.51
CA ASP A 69 15.86 9.71 -2.79
C ASP A 69 14.93 8.71 -3.48
N LYS A 70 15.45 7.88 -4.39
CA LYS A 70 14.68 6.77 -5.01
C LYS A 70 14.30 5.71 -3.99
N LEU A 71 15.23 5.25 -3.16
CA LEU A 71 14.98 4.28 -2.11
C LEU A 71 13.93 4.79 -1.11
N LYS A 72 14.03 6.06 -0.72
CA LYS A 72 13.06 6.71 0.15
C LYS A 72 11.66 6.75 -0.48
N ALA A 73 11.56 7.08 -1.77
CA ALA A 73 10.28 7.06 -2.48
C ALA A 73 9.69 5.65 -2.53
N TRP A 74 10.50 4.63 -2.80
CA TRP A 74 10.05 3.24 -2.77
C TRP A 74 9.57 2.83 -1.39
N CYS A 75 10.32 3.10 -0.31
CA CYS A 75 9.88 2.79 1.06
C CYS A 75 8.50 3.41 1.34
N ALA A 76 8.30 4.68 0.99
CA ALA A 76 7.02 5.36 1.20
C ALA A 76 5.87 4.76 0.37
N ASP A 77 6.13 4.38 -0.89
CA ASP A 77 5.13 3.69 -1.72
C ASP A 77 4.76 2.32 -1.15
N TRP A 78 5.73 1.62 -0.56
CA TRP A 78 5.53 0.32 0.09
C TRP A 78 4.74 0.44 1.38
N GLU A 79 5.11 1.35 2.29
CA GLU A 79 4.35 1.66 3.52
C GLU A 79 2.88 1.96 3.21
N LEU A 80 2.62 2.81 2.21
CA LEU A 80 1.26 3.16 1.80
C LEU A 80 0.50 1.98 1.17
N THR A 81 1.21 1.07 0.51
CA THR A 81 0.63 -0.15 -0.04
C THR A 81 0.29 -1.16 1.05
N ASP A 82 1.16 -1.28 2.06
CA ASP A 82 0.95 -2.10 3.24
C ASP A 82 -0.28 -1.65 4.02
N GLU A 83 -0.37 -0.36 4.36
CA GLU A 83 -1.55 0.21 5.04
C GLU A 83 -2.87 -0.10 4.30
N LYS A 84 -2.85 -0.03 2.96
CA LYS A 84 -4.02 -0.35 2.13
C LYS A 84 -4.36 -1.83 2.17
N ALA A 85 -3.35 -2.69 2.11
CA ALA A 85 -3.55 -4.11 2.16
C ALA A 85 -4.07 -4.56 3.53
N ASP A 86 -3.54 -3.97 4.58
CA ASP A 86 -3.94 -4.19 5.96
C ASP A 86 -5.40 -3.75 6.18
N ALA A 87 -5.76 -2.58 5.63
CA ALA A 87 -7.14 -2.11 5.58
C ALA A 87 -8.06 -3.07 4.81
N LEU A 88 -7.62 -3.62 3.69
CA LEU A 88 -8.38 -4.59 2.90
C LEU A 88 -8.60 -5.90 3.66
N CYS A 89 -7.58 -6.43 4.32
CA CYS A 89 -7.68 -7.63 5.16
C CYS A 89 -8.66 -7.43 6.33
N ARG A 90 -8.59 -6.29 7.02
CA ARG A 90 -9.53 -5.92 8.09
C ARG A 90 -10.97 -5.79 7.54
N GLN A 91 -11.14 -5.18 6.39
CA GLN A 91 -12.46 -5.06 5.75
C GLN A 91 -13.02 -6.42 5.37
N LEU A 92 -12.22 -7.32 4.78
CA LEU A 92 -12.62 -8.68 4.45
C LEU A 92 -13.08 -9.44 5.70
N GLU A 93 -12.32 -9.34 6.79
CA GLU A 93 -12.67 -9.99 8.06
C GLU A 93 -13.98 -9.46 8.64
N LEU A 94 -14.14 -8.14 8.70
CA LEU A 94 -15.40 -7.52 9.13
C LEU A 94 -16.57 -7.95 8.25
N PHE A 95 -16.37 -8.02 6.93
CA PHE A 95 -17.43 -8.40 6.00
C PHE A 95 -17.82 -9.87 6.20
N ILE A 96 -16.85 -10.77 6.34
CA ILE A 96 -17.09 -12.20 6.64
C ILE A 96 -17.89 -12.34 7.95
N LEU A 97 -17.50 -11.64 9.01
CA LEU A 97 -18.22 -11.64 10.30
C LEU A 97 -19.66 -11.15 10.16
N HIS A 98 -19.90 -10.13 9.34
CA HIS A 98 -21.26 -9.67 9.04
C HIS A 98 -22.05 -10.71 8.26
N LEU A 99 -21.45 -11.34 7.25
CA LEU A 99 -22.11 -12.41 6.49
C LEU A 99 -22.47 -13.60 7.38
N GLU A 100 -21.63 -13.96 8.36
CA GLU A 100 -21.98 -15.02 9.32
C GLU A 100 -23.21 -14.67 10.16
N LYS A 101 -23.33 -13.42 10.60
CA LYS A 101 -24.52 -12.94 11.32
C LYS A 101 -25.75 -12.96 10.41
N VAL A 102 -25.61 -12.47 9.18
CA VAL A 102 -26.67 -12.50 8.17
C VAL A 102 -27.13 -13.94 7.97
N CYS A 103 -26.21 -14.89 7.78
CA CYS A 103 -26.55 -16.30 7.59
C CYS A 103 -27.29 -16.93 8.76
N LYS A 104 -26.91 -16.60 10.00
CA LYS A 104 -27.64 -17.03 11.19
C LYS A 104 -29.06 -16.48 11.23
N ILE A 105 -29.24 -15.22 10.84
CA ILE A 105 -30.56 -14.56 10.79
C ILE A 105 -31.41 -15.16 9.67
N THR A 106 -30.85 -15.27 8.46
CA THR A 106 -31.51 -15.86 7.29
C THR A 106 -31.99 -17.27 7.60
N GLY A 107 -31.17 -18.12 8.22
CA GLY A 107 -31.59 -19.46 8.62
C GLY A 107 -32.79 -19.48 9.59
N LYS A 108 -32.92 -18.48 10.47
CA LYS A 108 -34.09 -18.33 11.35
C LYS A 108 -35.31 -17.80 10.58
N VAL A 109 -35.11 -16.86 9.68
CA VAL A 109 -36.17 -16.29 8.83
C VAL A 109 -36.76 -17.35 7.91
N ASN A 110 -35.93 -18.19 7.28
CA ASN A 110 -36.40 -19.29 6.43
C ASN A 110 -37.32 -20.23 7.22
N LYS A 111 -36.90 -20.66 8.42
CA LYS A 111 -37.74 -21.48 9.31
C LYS A 111 -39.06 -20.80 9.69
N ALA A 112 -39.03 -19.50 9.98
CA ALA A 112 -40.24 -18.75 10.31
C ALA A 112 -41.21 -18.67 9.12
N ILE A 113 -40.68 -18.47 7.91
CA ILE A 113 -41.46 -18.45 6.67
C ILE A 113 -42.05 -19.83 6.36
N GLU A 114 -41.29 -20.91 6.56
CA GLU A 114 -41.79 -22.28 6.42
C GLU A 114 -42.96 -22.57 7.37
N ILE A 115 -42.83 -22.18 8.64
CA ILE A 115 -43.93 -22.31 9.61
C ILE A 115 -45.15 -21.50 9.15
N LEU A 116 -44.95 -20.27 8.69
CA LEU A 116 -46.02 -19.42 8.19
C LEU A 116 -46.72 -20.04 6.97
N PHE A 117 -45.95 -20.63 6.05
CA PHE A 117 -46.48 -21.35 4.90
C PHE A 117 -47.36 -22.53 5.32
N CYS A 118 -46.90 -23.36 6.26
CA CYS A 118 -47.71 -24.47 6.79
C CYS A 118 -49.00 -23.98 7.46
N MET A 119 -48.94 -22.86 8.19
CA MET A 119 -50.14 -22.26 8.81
C MET A 119 -51.15 -21.77 7.76
N ILE A 120 -50.66 -21.17 6.67
CA ILE A 120 -51.52 -20.71 5.56
C ILE A 120 -52.11 -21.90 4.81
N GLU A 121 -51.34 -22.97 4.60
CA GLU A 121 -51.83 -24.19 3.97
C GLU A 121 -52.95 -24.85 4.79
N ASP A 122 -52.80 -24.92 6.12
CA ASP A 122 -53.86 -25.40 7.01
C ASP A 122 -55.10 -24.49 6.99
N LEU A 123 -54.91 -23.16 7.02
CA LEU A 123 -56.00 -22.20 6.84
C LEU A 123 -56.73 -22.44 5.51
N TYR A 124 -55.98 -22.68 4.43
CA TYR A 124 -56.53 -22.94 3.10
C TYR A 124 -57.46 -24.16 3.11
N LYS A 125 -56.97 -25.29 3.62
CA LYS A 125 -57.75 -26.54 3.74
C LYS A 125 -59.00 -26.38 4.60
N ARG A 126 -58.92 -25.64 5.71
CA ARG A 126 -60.06 -25.42 6.62
C ARG A 126 -61.12 -24.54 5.99
N VAL A 127 -60.72 -23.43 5.35
CA VAL A 127 -61.64 -22.49 4.70
C VAL A 127 -62.34 -23.14 3.51
N ASP A 128 -61.64 -23.92 2.69
CA ASP A 128 -62.27 -24.65 1.58
C ASP A 128 -63.32 -25.65 2.06
N ARG A 129 -62.99 -26.46 3.07
CA ARG A 129 -63.97 -27.39 3.67
C ARG A 129 -65.19 -26.65 4.22
N LEU A 130 -64.98 -25.48 4.81
CA LEU A 130 -66.06 -24.66 5.35
C LEU A 130 -66.94 -24.07 4.25
N LYS A 131 -66.34 -23.65 3.14
CA LYS A 131 -67.03 -23.16 1.95
C LYS A 131 -67.88 -24.23 1.30
N ILE A 132 -67.34 -25.45 1.11
CA ILE A 132 -68.10 -26.60 0.61
C ILE A 132 -69.33 -26.86 1.48
N LYS A 133 -69.15 -26.97 2.81
CA LYS A 133 -70.27 -27.20 3.74
C LYS A 133 -71.31 -26.06 3.74
N TYR A 134 -70.86 -24.82 3.60
CA TYR A 134 -71.75 -23.66 3.50
C TYR A 134 -72.58 -23.73 2.21
N ASP A 135 -71.95 -24.02 1.07
CA ASP A 135 -72.62 -24.10 -0.23
C ASP A 135 -73.61 -25.28 -0.26
N GLU A 136 -73.26 -26.44 0.32
CA GLU A 136 -74.16 -27.58 0.52
C GLU A 136 -75.39 -27.20 1.36
N LEU A 137 -75.17 -26.49 2.48
CA LEU A 137 -76.26 -26.03 3.35
C LEU A 137 -77.22 -25.08 2.60
N ILE A 138 -76.67 -24.11 1.87
CA ILE A 138 -77.45 -23.17 1.04
C ILE A 138 -78.27 -23.94 0.00
N GLN A 139 -77.66 -24.93 -0.66
CA GLN A 139 -78.34 -25.77 -1.63
C GLN A 139 -79.50 -26.55 -0.99
N CYS A 140 -79.29 -27.16 0.18
CA CYS A 140 -80.34 -27.85 0.92
C CYS A 140 -81.50 -26.91 1.31
N ILE A 141 -81.18 -25.72 1.81
CA ILE A 141 -82.19 -24.70 2.16
C ILE A 141 -83.02 -24.32 0.93
N ASN A 142 -82.36 -24.08 -0.21
CA ASN A 142 -83.02 -23.73 -1.46
C ASN A 142 -83.94 -24.86 -1.96
N CYS A 143 -83.59 -26.13 -1.72
CA CYS A 143 -84.44 -27.28 -2.05
C CYS A 143 -85.72 -27.36 -1.21
N LEU A 144 -85.73 -26.85 0.02
CA LEU A 144 -86.88 -26.93 0.92
C LEU A 144 -88.04 -26.00 0.53
N LYS A 145 -87.78 -24.94 -0.26
CA LYS A 145 -88.78 -23.95 -0.76
C LYS A 145 -89.74 -23.41 0.30
N ARG A 146 -89.28 -23.27 1.56
CA ARG A 146 -90.11 -22.75 2.65
C ARG A 146 -90.09 -21.21 2.70
N PRO A 147 -91.24 -20.55 2.82
CA PRO A 147 -91.30 -19.08 2.87
C PRO A 147 -90.65 -18.48 4.13
N GLU A 148 -90.54 -19.23 5.24
CA GLU A 148 -89.82 -18.74 6.44
C GLU A 148 -88.30 -18.71 6.28
N LEU A 149 -87.78 -19.35 5.22
CA LEU A 149 -86.36 -19.40 4.86
C LEU A 149 -86.07 -18.52 3.62
N ALA A 150 -86.95 -17.56 3.33
CA ALA A 150 -86.75 -16.63 2.23
C ALA A 150 -85.49 -15.75 2.47
N PRO A 151 -84.79 -15.35 1.40
CA PRO A 151 -83.62 -14.48 1.49
C PRO A 151 -83.87 -13.24 2.34
N GLY A 152 -82.88 -12.85 3.16
CA GLY A 152 -82.95 -11.67 4.01
C GLY A 152 -83.91 -11.72 5.22
N THR A 153 -84.61 -12.84 5.46
CA THR A 153 -85.52 -13.00 6.61
C THR A 153 -85.04 -14.03 7.62
N GLY A 154 -85.39 -13.85 8.89
CA GLY A 154 -85.14 -14.80 9.97
C GLY A 154 -83.68 -15.27 10.05
N ILE A 155 -83.50 -16.59 10.10
CA ILE A 155 -82.16 -17.23 10.15
C ILE A 155 -81.36 -17.03 8.86
N MET A 156 -82.03 -16.83 7.72
CA MET A 156 -81.37 -16.71 6.41
C MET A 156 -80.52 -15.45 6.31
N LYS A 157 -80.95 -14.34 6.94
CA LYS A 157 -80.15 -13.10 7.03
C LYS A 157 -78.78 -13.34 7.67
N TYR A 158 -78.73 -14.14 8.74
CA TYR A 158 -77.47 -14.45 9.44
C TYR A 158 -76.58 -15.39 8.63
N ILE A 159 -77.18 -16.35 7.91
CA ILE A 159 -76.46 -17.26 7.01
C ILE A 159 -75.82 -16.46 5.86
N GLU A 160 -76.55 -15.54 5.24
CA GLU A 160 -76.01 -14.67 4.18
C GLU A 160 -74.88 -13.76 4.69
N GLU A 161 -75.00 -13.21 5.90
CA GLU A 161 -73.94 -12.40 6.52
C GLU A 161 -72.70 -13.25 6.82
N TYR A 162 -72.89 -14.49 7.26
CA TYR A 162 -71.82 -15.46 7.43
C TYR A 162 -71.13 -15.77 6.10
N GLY A 163 -71.88 -15.98 5.01
CA GLY A 163 -71.35 -16.16 3.66
C GLY A 163 -70.46 -15.01 3.22
N LYS A 164 -70.90 -13.76 3.41
CA LYS A 164 -70.08 -12.57 3.10
C LYS A 164 -68.76 -12.55 3.88
N LYS A 165 -68.80 -12.91 5.17
CA LYS A 165 -67.59 -13.01 6.00
C LYS A 165 -66.67 -14.13 5.52
N LEU A 166 -67.23 -15.27 5.12
CA LEU A 166 -66.48 -16.39 4.56
C LEU A 166 -65.79 -16.02 3.24
N ASP A 167 -66.49 -15.33 2.34
CA ASP A 167 -65.93 -14.86 1.07
C ASP A 167 -64.78 -13.85 1.31
N ALA A 168 -64.91 -12.98 2.32
CA ALA A 168 -63.84 -12.06 2.71
C ALA A 168 -62.59 -12.81 3.24
N VAL A 169 -62.79 -13.89 4.01
CA VAL A 169 -61.69 -14.75 4.47
C VAL A 169 -61.03 -15.48 3.29
N ILE A 170 -61.81 -15.98 2.33
CA ILE A 170 -61.32 -16.62 1.10
C ILE A 170 -60.45 -15.63 0.31
N ALA A 171 -60.92 -14.41 0.09
CA ALA A 171 -60.17 -13.38 -0.63
C ALA A 171 -58.85 -13.03 0.07
N THR A 172 -58.86 -12.97 1.41
CA THR A 172 -57.64 -12.72 2.21
C THR A 172 -56.64 -13.86 2.06
N ARG A 173 -57.11 -15.11 2.15
CA ARG A 173 -56.30 -16.32 1.95
C ARG A 173 -55.63 -16.33 0.57
N ASP A 174 -56.38 -16.05 -0.49
CA ASP A 174 -55.85 -16.05 -1.86
C ASP A 174 -54.79 -14.97 -2.07
N SER A 175 -54.89 -13.85 -1.37
CA SER A 175 -53.84 -12.82 -1.36
C SER A 175 -52.59 -13.26 -0.59
N LEU A 176 -52.75 -14.00 0.51
CA LEU A 176 -51.64 -14.42 1.37
C LEU A 176 -50.74 -15.46 0.72
N ILE A 177 -51.30 -16.40 -0.05
CA ILE A 177 -50.51 -17.50 -0.63
C ILE A 177 -49.44 -16.99 -1.60
N GLY A 178 -49.79 -16.05 -2.49
CA GLY A 178 -48.84 -15.46 -3.42
C GLY A 178 -47.70 -14.71 -2.70
N LYS A 179 -48.03 -14.00 -1.62
CA LYS A 179 -47.03 -13.28 -0.83
C LYS A 179 -46.06 -14.21 -0.12
N VAL A 180 -46.54 -15.34 0.40
CA VAL A 180 -45.67 -16.30 1.09
C VAL A 180 -44.81 -17.09 0.13
N VAL A 181 -45.30 -17.42 -1.07
CA VAL A 181 -44.46 -18.03 -2.11
C VAL A 181 -43.29 -17.11 -2.47
N ILE A 182 -43.56 -15.82 -2.71
CA ILE A 182 -42.49 -14.83 -2.97
C ILE A 182 -41.52 -14.73 -1.78
N ALA A 183 -42.04 -14.72 -0.55
CA ALA A 183 -41.20 -14.68 0.64
C ALA A 183 -40.28 -15.91 0.74
N ILE A 184 -40.78 -17.11 0.43
CA ILE A 184 -40.00 -18.34 0.35
C ILE A 184 -38.89 -18.19 -0.69
N GLU A 185 -39.22 -17.81 -1.91
CA GLU A 185 -38.25 -17.65 -3.01
C GLU A 185 -37.11 -16.70 -2.64
N LEU A 186 -37.44 -15.53 -2.09
CA LEU A 186 -36.46 -14.54 -1.66
C LEU A 186 -35.58 -15.07 -0.52
N ALA A 187 -36.18 -15.75 0.46
CA ALA A 187 -35.49 -16.24 1.64
C ALA A 187 -34.52 -17.40 1.29
N TYR A 188 -34.95 -18.31 0.40
CA TYR A 188 -34.09 -19.35 -0.15
C TYR A 188 -32.98 -18.78 -1.04
N GLY A 189 -33.30 -17.86 -1.95
CA GLY A 189 -32.31 -17.22 -2.81
C GLY A 189 -31.23 -16.50 -2.01
N LEU A 190 -31.62 -15.76 -0.97
CA LEU A 190 -30.68 -15.09 -0.09
C LEU A 190 -29.79 -16.07 0.69
N HIS A 191 -30.36 -17.21 1.11
CA HIS A 191 -29.59 -18.26 1.77
C HIS A 191 -28.54 -18.88 0.83
N ILE A 192 -28.94 -19.27 -0.39
CA ILE A 192 -28.06 -19.90 -1.37
C ILE A 192 -26.92 -18.94 -1.78
N HIS A 193 -27.26 -17.71 -2.18
CA HIS A 193 -26.27 -16.78 -2.72
C HIS A 193 -25.29 -16.24 -1.68
N ILE A 194 -25.66 -16.23 -0.40
CA ILE A 194 -24.82 -15.65 0.65
C ILE A 194 -24.16 -16.72 1.51
N CYS A 195 -24.87 -17.80 1.85
CA CYS A 195 -24.54 -18.64 3.01
C CYS A 195 -24.12 -20.07 2.70
N GLU A 196 -24.52 -20.61 1.56
CA GLU A 196 -24.14 -21.97 1.14
C GLU A 196 -22.67 -22.07 0.71
N GLU A 197 -22.21 -23.28 0.40
CA GLU A 197 -20.82 -23.63 0.07
C GLU A 197 -20.23 -22.83 -1.10
N TYR A 198 -21.07 -22.33 -2.01
CA TYR A 198 -20.66 -21.47 -3.13
C TYR A 198 -21.17 -20.02 -2.99
N GLY A 199 -21.71 -19.67 -1.82
CA GLY A 199 -22.20 -18.33 -1.52
C GLY A 199 -21.06 -17.33 -1.30
N LEU A 200 -21.43 -16.04 -1.28
CA LEU A 200 -20.50 -14.93 -1.09
C LEU A 200 -19.59 -15.11 0.13
N LYS A 201 -20.10 -15.69 1.22
CA LYS A 201 -19.32 -15.94 2.43
C LYS A 201 -18.09 -16.82 2.17
N GLU A 202 -18.24 -17.92 1.43
CA GLU A 202 -17.12 -18.83 1.16
C GLU A 202 -16.17 -18.25 0.09
N VAL A 203 -16.69 -17.49 -0.87
CA VAL A 203 -15.86 -16.72 -1.82
C VAL A 203 -14.95 -15.73 -1.08
N LEU A 204 -15.48 -15.00 -0.10
CA LEU A 204 -14.67 -14.05 0.67
C LEU A 204 -13.66 -14.74 1.59
N LYS A 205 -14.01 -15.90 2.16
CA LYS A 205 -13.03 -16.72 2.91
C LYS A 205 -11.91 -17.24 2.02
N TYR A 206 -12.23 -17.68 0.80
CA TYR A 206 -11.23 -18.06 -0.19
C TYR A 206 -10.26 -16.91 -0.47
N TRP A 207 -10.77 -15.70 -0.69
CA TRP A 207 -9.92 -14.52 -0.90
C TRP A 207 -9.12 -14.15 0.35
N LYS A 208 -9.71 -14.21 1.55
CA LYS A 208 -8.97 -14.00 2.81
C LYS A 208 -7.78 -14.95 2.93
N SER A 209 -7.98 -16.22 2.58
CA SER A 209 -6.92 -17.24 2.58
C SER A 209 -5.89 -17.02 1.46
N LYS A 210 -6.32 -16.69 0.24
CA LYS A 210 -5.40 -16.42 -0.89
C LYS A 210 -4.52 -15.21 -0.68
N LEU A 211 -5.03 -14.21 0.01
CA LEU A 211 -4.29 -13.02 0.41
C LEU A 211 -3.46 -13.24 1.67
N ASN A 212 -3.52 -14.43 2.29
CA ASN A 212 -2.87 -14.73 3.57
C ASN A 212 -3.18 -13.67 4.64
N CYS A 213 -4.41 -13.16 4.68
CA CYS A 213 -4.82 -12.17 5.67
C CYS A 213 -4.86 -12.82 7.07
N GLY A 214 -3.71 -12.79 7.77
CA GLY A 214 -3.52 -13.31 9.11
C GLY A 214 -2.02 -13.41 9.47
N CYS A 215 -1.69 -13.13 10.73
CA CYS A 215 -0.32 -13.18 11.25
C CYS A 215 0.22 -14.59 11.50
N ASP A 216 -0.51 -15.65 11.10
CA ASP A 216 -0.04 -17.01 11.33
C ASP A 216 0.99 -17.36 10.27
N PRO A 217 2.25 -17.67 10.65
CA PRO A 217 3.27 -18.08 9.71
C PRO A 217 2.79 -19.38 9.06
N VAL A 218 2.35 -19.28 7.80
CA VAL A 218 2.20 -20.45 6.96
C VAL A 218 3.61 -21.00 6.79
N GLU A 219 3.86 -22.14 7.42
CA GLU A 219 5.04 -22.96 7.18
C GLU A 219 5.28 -22.96 5.67
N GLU A 220 6.46 -22.50 5.27
CA GLU A 220 6.86 -22.59 3.89
C GLU A 220 6.84 -24.08 3.55
N ASP A 221 5.83 -24.54 2.82
CA ASP A 221 5.90 -25.81 2.13
C ASP A 221 7.14 -25.74 1.23
N GLU A 222 8.23 -26.31 1.72
CA GLU A 222 9.39 -26.76 0.97
C GLU A 222 8.89 -27.79 -0.06
N HIS A 223 8.20 -27.33 -1.09
CA HIS A 223 8.15 -28.08 -2.33
C HIS A 223 9.56 -28.00 -2.90
N GLU A 224 10.37 -29.00 -2.53
CA GLU A 224 11.56 -29.43 -3.23
C GLU A 224 11.23 -29.50 -4.74
N ASP A 225 11.59 -28.46 -5.48
CA ASP A 225 11.64 -28.54 -6.94
C ASP A 225 12.69 -29.61 -7.27
N GLU A 226 12.21 -30.72 -7.86
CA GLU A 226 13.02 -31.82 -8.37
C GLU A 226 14.25 -31.25 -9.10
N HIS A 227 15.43 -31.65 -8.62
CA HIS A 227 16.70 -31.43 -9.30
C HIS A 227 16.64 -31.99 -10.72
N VAL A 228 16.28 -31.16 -11.70
CA VAL A 228 16.58 -31.41 -13.10
C VAL A 228 18.10 -31.35 -13.24
N LYS A 229 18.72 -32.53 -13.30
CA LYS A 229 20.13 -32.68 -13.67
C LYS A 229 20.33 -32.03 -15.04
N VAL A 230 20.99 -30.88 -15.05
CA VAL A 230 21.46 -30.24 -16.27
C VAL A 230 22.66 -31.03 -16.75
N ASP A 231 22.53 -31.61 -17.94
CA ASP A 231 23.60 -32.28 -18.67
C ASP A 231 24.67 -31.24 -19.04
N ASP A 232 25.91 -31.51 -18.66
CA ASP A 232 27.06 -30.62 -18.86
C ASP A 232 27.40 -30.54 -20.37
N GLY A 233 26.84 -29.56 -21.06
CA GLY A 233 27.08 -29.41 -22.48
C GLY A 233 26.62 -28.08 -23.06
N LYS A 234 27.46 -27.05 -22.91
CA LYS A 234 27.42 -25.76 -23.62
C LYS A 234 26.34 -24.77 -23.17
N CYS A 235 26.70 -23.87 -22.25
CA CYS A 235 26.63 -22.41 -22.41
C CYS A 235 27.05 -21.73 -21.10
N GLY A 236 27.83 -20.64 -21.21
CA GLY A 236 28.43 -19.92 -20.09
C GLY A 236 27.41 -19.50 -19.03
N GLY A 237 27.69 -19.88 -17.78
CA GLY A 237 26.79 -19.72 -16.65
C GLY A 237 26.68 -18.28 -16.17
N TYR A 238 25.64 -17.59 -16.64
CA TYR A 238 24.90 -16.68 -15.78
C TYR A 238 23.73 -17.48 -15.20
N LYS A 239 23.87 -17.89 -13.93
CA LYS A 239 22.74 -18.38 -13.14
C LYS A 239 21.75 -17.23 -13.00
N HIS A 240 20.76 -17.17 -13.89
CA HIS A 240 19.56 -16.39 -13.65
C HIS A 240 18.79 -17.02 -12.50
N HIS A 241 19.17 -16.68 -11.27
CA HIS A 241 18.28 -16.80 -10.11
C HIS A 241 17.19 -15.73 -10.24
N CYS A 242 16.19 -16.00 -11.07
CA CYS A 242 14.99 -15.18 -11.15
C CYS A 242 13.77 -16.09 -10.95
N HIS A 243 13.74 -16.76 -9.81
CA HIS A 243 12.57 -17.46 -9.28
C HIS A 243 12.24 -16.98 -7.87
N LEU A 244 12.32 -15.66 -7.64
CA LEU A 244 11.43 -15.07 -6.64
C LEU A 244 10.07 -14.98 -7.33
N LYS A 245 9.19 -15.97 -7.08
CA LYS A 245 7.76 -15.70 -7.15
C LYS A 245 7.45 -15.05 -5.81
N PRO A 246 7.37 -13.71 -5.70
CA PRO A 246 6.95 -13.12 -4.45
C PRO A 246 5.52 -13.60 -4.22
N LYS A 247 5.37 -14.55 -3.28
CA LYS A 247 4.07 -14.84 -2.69
C LYS A 247 3.84 -13.68 -1.75
N ILE A 248 3.21 -12.63 -2.28
CA ILE A 248 2.81 -11.46 -1.51
C ILE A 248 2.01 -11.98 -0.30
N ARG A 249 2.57 -11.83 0.89
CA ARG A 249 1.92 -12.10 2.17
C ARG A 249 1.44 -10.77 2.72
N PHE A 250 0.28 -10.76 3.39
CA PHE A 250 -0.23 -9.59 4.06
C PHE A 250 -0.27 -9.84 5.57
N PRO A 251 0.25 -8.92 6.39
CA PRO A 251 0.85 -7.62 6.02
C PRO A 251 2.23 -7.77 5.32
N LEU A 252 2.59 -6.76 4.50
CA LEU A 252 3.80 -6.73 3.65
C LEU A 252 5.07 -6.44 4.44
N ASP A 253 4.93 -5.90 5.65
CA ASP A 253 6.00 -5.57 6.60
C ASP A 253 6.83 -6.78 7.04
N ASP A 254 6.24 -7.97 7.01
CA ASP A 254 6.92 -9.22 7.30
C ASP A 254 7.73 -9.79 6.13
N ASP A 255 7.60 -9.22 4.92
CA ASP A 255 8.31 -9.70 3.73
C ASP A 255 9.83 -9.44 3.85
N PRO A 256 10.70 -10.45 3.65
CA PRO A 256 12.16 -10.30 3.69
C PRO A 256 12.70 -9.24 2.73
N TYR A 257 12.04 -9.06 1.58
CA TYR A 257 12.41 -8.04 0.61
C TYR A 257 12.23 -6.62 1.17
N TYR A 258 11.15 -6.40 1.92
CA TYR A 258 10.86 -5.10 2.52
C TYR A 258 11.88 -4.75 3.61
N LYS A 259 12.20 -5.71 4.49
CA LYS A 259 13.26 -5.55 5.51
C LYS A 259 14.61 -5.19 4.89
N GLN A 260 14.95 -5.83 3.77
CA GLN A 260 16.17 -5.51 3.03
C GLN A 260 16.14 -4.09 2.43
N LEU A 261 14.98 -3.65 1.91
CA LEU A 261 14.81 -2.31 1.37
C LEU A 261 14.98 -1.22 2.44
N GLU A 262 14.45 -1.44 3.65
CA GLU A 262 14.65 -0.53 4.79
C GLU A 262 16.13 -0.43 5.17
N GLU A 263 16.83 -1.56 5.28
CA GLU A 263 18.27 -1.58 5.55
C GLU A 263 19.07 -0.82 4.49
N ASP A 264 18.75 -1.01 3.21
CA ASP A 264 19.44 -0.33 2.11
C ASP A 264 19.15 1.18 2.11
N CYS A 265 17.94 1.59 2.49
CA CYS A 265 17.58 2.98 2.69
C CYS A 265 18.40 3.62 3.81
N ASP A 266 18.59 2.92 4.92
CA ASP A 266 19.37 3.41 6.05
C ASP A 266 20.87 3.49 5.75
N LYS A 267 21.44 2.46 5.08
CA LYS A 267 22.82 2.51 4.57
C LYS A 267 23.03 3.71 3.64
N ALA A 268 22.12 3.93 2.70
CA ALA A 268 22.23 5.06 1.78
C ALA A 268 22.15 6.42 2.51
N LYS A 269 21.36 6.55 3.59
CA LYS A 269 21.34 7.77 4.42
C LYS A 269 22.70 8.01 5.09
N GLU A 270 23.30 6.96 5.66
CA GLU A 270 24.61 7.04 6.29
C GLU A 270 25.70 7.43 5.28
N GLU A 271 25.69 6.83 4.09
CA GLU A 271 26.62 7.14 3.00
C GLU A 271 26.53 8.60 2.54
N VAL A 272 25.31 9.15 2.41
CA VAL A 272 25.13 10.58 2.08
C VAL A 272 25.77 11.48 3.14
N GLU A 273 25.59 11.18 4.43
CA GLU A 273 26.15 11.97 5.53
C GLU A 273 27.69 11.92 5.56
N VAL A 274 28.28 10.77 5.22
CA VAL A 274 29.73 10.62 5.10
C VAL A 274 30.26 11.41 3.90
N LEU A 275 29.68 11.21 2.71
CA LEU A 275 30.11 11.87 1.48
C LEU A 275 29.93 13.39 1.55
N LYS A 276 28.90 13.89 2.24
CA LYS A 276 28.71 15.32 2.49
C LYS A 276 29.89 15.92 3.24
N LYS A 277 30.32 15.27 4.33
CA LYS A 277 31.47 15.72 5.13
C LYS A 277 32.77 15.67 4.32
N GLU A 278 32.94 14.67 3.45
CA GLU A 278 34.10 14.59 2.55
C GLU A 278 34.08 15.69 1.50
N LEU A 279 32.93 15.98 0.91
CA LEU A 279 32.73 17.03 -0.09
C LEU A 279 32.99 18.42 0.51
N ASP A 280 32.46 18.71 1.70
CA ASP A 280 32.67 19.99 2.38
C ASP A 280 34.16 20.23 2.65
N LYS A 281 34.89 19.22 3.14
CA LYS A 281 36.36 19.30 3.32
C LYS A 281 37.11 19.50 2.01
N ALA A 282 36.69 18.82 0.94
CA ALA A 282 37.32 18.95 -0.38
C ALA A 282 37.09 20.35 -0.98
N ARG A 283 35.89 20.91 -0.79
CA ARG A 283 35.54 22.29 -1.20
C ARG A 283 36.33 23.32 -0.40
N GLU A 284 36.42 23.18 0.92
CA GLU A 284 37.24 24.06 1.78
C GLU A 284 38.70 24.08 1.31
N LYS A 285 39.30 22.91 1.02
CA LYS A 285 40.68 22.84 0.52
C LYS A 285 40.84 23.51 -0.85
N ARG A 286 39.90 23.28 -1.77
CA ARG A 286 39.89 23.92 -3.09
C ARG A 286 39.81 25.44 -2.96
N ASP A 287 38.91 25.94 -2.12
CA ASP A 287 38.65 27.37 -1.96
C ASP A 287 39.83 28.08 -1.28
N ALA A 288 40.46 27.43 -0.30
CA ALA A 288 41.69 27.93 0.31
C ALA A 288 42.83 28.06 -0.72
N LEU A 289 43.04 27.03 -1.55
CA LEU A 289 44.06 27.07 -2.60
C LEU A 289 43.74 28.08 -3.71
N GLN A 290 42.45 28.27 -4.03
CA GLN A 290 42.01 29.31 -4.95
C GLN A 290 42.33 30.70 -4.42
N ALA A 291 42.02 30.97 -3.15
CA ALA A 291 42.35 32.25 -2.51
C ALA A 291 43.87 32.51 -2.47
N CYS A 292 44.67 31.49 -2.17
CA CYS A 292 46.14 31.58 -2.23
C CYS A 292 46.63 31.89 -3.64
N LYS A 293 46.07 31.23 -4.66
CA LYS A 293 46.40 31.48 -6.07
C LYS A 293 46.07 32.91 -6.48
N GLU A 294 44.86 33.39 -6.19
CA GLU A 294 44.42 34.75 -6.51
C GLU A 294 45.26 35.81 -5.77
N ALA A 295 45.66 35.55 -4.53
CA ALA A 295 46.55 36.42 -3.76
C ALA A 295 47.95 36.52 -4.40
N LEU A 296 48.53 35.38 -4.83
CA LEU A 296 49.83 35.35 -5.52
C LEU A 296 49.78 36.02 -6.89
N GLU A 297 48.72 35.78 -7.70
CA GLU A 297 48.52 36.45 -8.98
C GLU A 297 48.45 37.99 -8.81
N ASN A 298 47.70 38.45 -7.80
CA ASN A 298 47.60 39.87 -7.49
C ASN A 298 48.92 40.48 -6.99
N ALA A 299 49.68 39.76 -6.16
CA ALA A 299 50.97 40.21 -5.65
C ALA A 299 52.01 40.35 -6.79
N ILE A 300 52.08 39.37 -7.69
CA ILE A 300 52.96 39.42 -8.87
C ILE A 300 52.55 40.57 -9.80
N ALA A 301 51.26 40.74 -10.08
CA ALA A 301 50.78 41.83 -10.93
C ALA A 301 51.07 43.23 -10.34
N GLN A 302 51.05 43.38 -9.02
CA GLN A 302 51.41 44.64 -8.35
C GLN A 302 52.91 44.96 -8.43
N VAL A 303 53.79 43.95 -8.40
CA VAL A 303 55.24 44.15 -8.57
C VAL A 303 55.57 44.44 -10.03
N GLU A 304 55.00 43.68 -10.96
CA GLU A 304 55.23 43.87 -12.41
C GLU A 304 54.68 45.21 -12.94
N SER A 305 53.64 45.77 -12.32
CA SER A 305 53.13 47.11 -12.66
C SER A 305 53.97 48.25 -12.06
N LYS A 306 54.70 48.01 -10.96
CA LYS A 306 55.63 48.97 -10.35
C LYS A 306 57.04 48.94 -10.99
N CYS A 307 57.41 47.86 -11.66
CA CYS A 307 58.68 47.71 -12.40
C CYS A 307 58.62 48.21 -13.85
N LYS A 308 57.57 48.95 -14.25
CA LYS A 308 57.45 49.63 -15.55
C LYS A 308 57.83 51.09 -15.49
#